data_AF-A0A0J6SG62-F1
#
_entry.id   AF-A0A0J6SG62-F1
#
_cell.length_a   1.000
_cell.length_b   1.000
_cell.length_c   1.000
_cell.angle_alpha   90.00
_cell.angle_beta   90.00
_cell.angle_gamma   90.00
#
_symmetry.space_group_name_H-M   'P 1'
#
loop_
_entity.id
_entity.type
_entity.pdbx_description
1 polymer ?
#
loop_
_entity_poly.entity_id
_entity_poly.type
_entity_poly.pdbx_seq_one_letter_code
_entity_poly.pdbx_strand_id
1 'polypeptide(L)'
;MARARMLLLAEGFLEVGQGTRGESFYFGLPGAAGQLRVANHARTPRQRLRHPEVVASLVVAGPLSEAALRERVAATVRDFRARHR
;
A
#
# COMPACT_ATOMS: atom_id res chain seq x y z
N MET A 1 0.92 6.40 -9.74
CA MET A 1 1.66 5.60 -8.72
C MET A 1 2.79 6.35 -8.03
N ALA A 2 3.69 7.04 -8.74
CA ALA A 2 4.88 7.69 -8.14
C ALA A 2 4.58 8.57 -6.91
N ARG A 3 3.54 9.42 -6.96
CA ARG A 3 3.18 10.30 -5.83
C ARG A 3 2.76 9.52 -4.58
N ALA A 4 2.02 8.42 -4.74
CA ALA A 4 1.63 7.55 -3.62
C ALA A 4 2.86 6.93 -2.95
N ARG A 5 3.84 6.49 -3.75
CA ARG A 5 5.12 5.96 -3.26
C ARG A 5 5.87 7.01 -2.43
N MET A 6 6.02 8.22 -2.96
CA MET A 6 6.69 9.31 -2.23
C MET A 6 6.01 9.64 -0.90
N LEU A 7 4.68 9.65 -0.85
CA LEU A 7 3.94 9.90 0.39
C LEU A 7 4.18 8.79 1.44
N LEU A 8 4.26 7.53 1.01
CA LEU A 8 4.56 6.42 1.92
C LEU A 8 6.00 6.45 2.43
N LEU A 9 6.96 6.81 1.58
CA LEU A 9 8.35 7.01 2.01
C LEU A 9 8.43 8.12 3.08
N ALA A 10 7.67 9.21 2.91
CA ALA A 10 7.60 10.29 3.90
C ALA A 10 6.94 9.85 5.24
N GLU A 11 6.10 8.82 5.22
CA GLU A 11 5.53 8.18 6.41
C GLU A 11 6.48 7.15 7.07
N GLY A 12 7.71 7.01 6.55
CA GLY A 12 8.73 6.11 7.08
C GLY A 12 8.69 4.68 6.52
N PHE A 13 7.82 4.40 5.55
CA PHE A 13 7.83 3.11 4.87
C PHE A 13 9.03 2.99 3.93
N LEU A 14 9.47 1.75 3.72
CA LEU A 14 10.53 1.39 2.76
C LEU A 14 9.94 0.51 1.67
N GLU A 15 10.30 0.77 0.41
CA GLU A 15 9.93 -0.12 -0.69
C GLU A 15 10.71 -1.43 -0.58
N VAL A 16 10.00 -2.56 -0.50
CA VAL A 16 10.57 -3.90 -0.31
C VAL A 16 10.39 -4.80 -1.53
N GLY A 17 9.66 -4.34 -2.55
CA GLY A 17 9.52 -5.07 -3.79
C GLY A 17 8.51 -4.48 -4.76
N GLN A 18 8.54 -4.98 -5.99
CA GLN A 18 7.64 -4.61 -7.08
C GLN A 18 7.08 -5.88 -7.74
N GLY A 19 5.79 -5.87 -8.06
CA GLY A 19 5.16 -6.96 -8.81
C GLY A 19 5.55 -6.94 -10.29
N THR A 20 5.76 -8.13 -10.86
CA THR A 20 6.28 -8.31 -12.23
C THR A 20 5.25 -8.17 -13.35
N ARG A 21 3.96 -8.27 -13.04
CA ARG A 21 2.87 -8.34 -14.05
C ARG A 21 1.82 -7.24 -13.96
N GLY A 22 1.93 -6.35 -12.97
CA GLY A 22 1.03 -5.22 -12.80
C GLY A 22 1.69 -4.18 -11.93
N GLU A 23 1.39 -2.91 -12.14
CA GLU A 23 1.92 -1.79 -11.36
C GLU A 23 1.52 -1.98 -9.89
N SER A 24 2.36 -2.68 -9.15
CA SER A 24 2.18 -2.96 -7.74
C SER A 24 3.52 -2.87 -7.04
N PHE A 25 3.51 -2.13 -5.94
CA PHE A 25 4.68 -1.86 -5.12
C PHE A 25 4.35 -2.29 -3.69
N TYR A 26 5.33 -2.87 -3.01
CA TYR A 26 5.19 -3.39 -1.67
C TYR A 26 6.09 -2.58 -0.74
N PHE A 27 5.55 -2.23 0.42
CA PHE A 27 6.19 -1.37 1.39
C PHE A 27 6.16 -2.03 2.76
N GLY A 28 7.31 -2.05 3.44
CA GLY A 28 7.42 -2.41 4.85
C GLY A 28 7.61 -1.17 5.72
N LEU A 29 7.27 -1.26 7.00
CA LEU A 29 7.63 -0.25 8.00
C LEU A 29 8.68 -0.86 8.93
N PRO A 30 9.84 -0.22 9.17
CA PRO A 30 10.86 -0.76 10.06
C PRO A 30 10.29 -1.13 11.43
N GLY A 31 10.57 -2.37 11.87
CA GLY A 31 10.07 -2.89 13.15
C GLY A 31 8.61 -3.37 13.15
N ALA A 32 7.87 -3.24 12.04
CA ALA A 32 6.54 -3.82 11.89
C ALA A 32 6.59 -5.16 11.14
N ALA A 33 5.72 -6.10 11.53
CA ALA A 33 5.41 -7.24 10.68
C ALA A 33 4.64 -6.75 9.43
N GLY A 34 4.52 -7.57 8.39
CA GLY A 34 3.63 -7.31 7.25
C GLY A 34 4.03 -6.17 6.30
N GLN A 35 3.19 -6.00 5.27
CA GLN A 35 3.43 -5.14 4.13
C GLN A 35 2.18 -4.34 3.74
N LEU A 36 2.39 -3.13 3.25
CA LEU A 36 1.42 -2.30 2.56
C LEU A 36 1.65 -2.41 1.06
N ARG A 37 0.58 -2.68 0.30
CA ARG A 37 0.65 -2.73 -1.17
C ARG A 37 0.05 -1.47 -1.79
N VAL A 38 0.74 -0.87 -2.75
CA VAL A 38 0.16 0.13 -3.66
C VAL A 38 -0.07 -0.53 -5.00
N ALA A 39 -1.26 -0.43 -5.60
CA ALA A 39 -1.51 -0.97 -6.93
C ALA A 39 -2.63 -0.26 -7.68
N ASN A 40 -2.74 -0.48 -8.99
CA ASN A 40 -3.84 0.05 -9.81
C ASN A 40 -5.10 -0.82 -9.79
N HIS A 41 -5.09 -1.94 -9.06
CA HIS A 41 -6.22 -2.85 -8.96
C HIS A 41 -6.33 -3.49 -7.57
N ALA A 42 -7.57 -3.76 -7.18
CA ALA A 42 -7.88 -4.50 -5.96
C ALA A 42 -7.53 -5.98 -6.11
N ARG A 43 -7.13 -6.61 -5.00
CA ARG A 43 -7.02 -8.07 -4.92
C ARG A 43 -8.39 -8.71 -4.71
N THR A 44 -8.64 -9.81 -5.38
CA THR A 44 -9.79 -10.67 -5.09
C THR A 44 -9.62 -11.35 -3.72
N PRO A 45 -10.70 -11.82 -3.06
CA PRO A 45 -10.59 -12.53 -1.78
C PRO A 45 -9.59 -13.69 -1.83
N ARG A 46 -9.65 -14.51 -2.90
CA ARG A 46 -8.71 -15.64 -3.11
C ARG A 46 -7.26 -15.18 -3.21
N GLN A 47 -6.99 -14.03 -3.83
CA GLN A 47 -5.63 -13.47 -3.91
C GLN A 47 -5.15 -12.95 -2.55
N ARG A 48 -6.05 -12.39 -1.73
CA ARG A 48 -5.68 -11.92 -0.38
C ARG A 48 -5.23 -13.07 0.52
N LEU A 49 -5.91 -14.22 0.44
CA LEU A 49 -5.54 -15.42 1.20
C LEU A 49 -4.13 -15.95 0.84
N ARG A 50 -3.67 -15.73 -0.38
CA ARG A 50 -2.32 -16.13 -0.84
C ARG A 50 -1.21 -15.17 -0.42
N HIS A 51 -1.59 -14.00 0.09
CA HIS A 51 -0.66 -12.94 0.47
C HIS A 51 -0.97 -12.42 1.86
N PRO A 52 -0.93 -13.29 2.90
CA PRO A 52 -1.22 -12.90 4.27
C PRO A 52 -0.27 -11.84 4.81
N GLU A 53 0.93 -11.73 4.23
CA GLU A 53 1.91 -10.69 4.54
C GLU A 53 1.40 -9.28 4.20
N VAL A 54 0.47 -9.14 3.26
CA VAL A 54 -0.06 -7.83 2.86
C VAL A 54 -1.31 -7.49 3.65
N VAL A 55 -1.14 -6.66 4.68
CA VAL A 55 -2.23 -6.36 5.63
C VAL A 55 -3.09 -5.18 5.18
N ALA A 56 -2.57 -4.31 4.30
CA ALA A 56 -3.25 -3.13 3.80
C ALA A 56 -2.96 -2.92 2.31
N SER A 57 -3.89 -2.31 1.58
CA SER A 57 -3.74 -2.04 0.15
C SER A 57 -4.31 -0.69 -0.25
N LEU A 58 -3.46 0.16 -0.81
CA LEU A 58 -3.84 1.40 -1.47
C LEU A 58 -4.08 1.11 -2.96
N VAL A 59 -5.31 1.31 -3.43
CA VAL A 59 -5.66 1.14 -4.85
C VAL A 59 -5.82 2.50 -5.53
N VAL A 60 -5.02 2.75 -6.57
CA VAL A 60 -5.05 3.96 -7.40
C VAL A 60 -5.30 3.56 -8.86
N ALA A 61 -6.56 3.31 -9.20
CA ALA A 61 -6.97 2.77 -10.51
C ALA A 61 -7.12 3.84 -11.61
N GLY A 62 -7.02 5.12 -11.27
CA GLY A 62 -7.19 6.23 -12.20
C GLY A 62 -6.70 7.55 -11.61
N PRO A 63 -6.92 8.67 -12.32
CA PRO A 63 -6.55 9.99 -11.84
C PRO A 63 -7.20 10.30 -10.49
N LEU A 64 -6.40 10.85 -9.58
CA LEU A 64 -6.87 11.36 -8.29
C LEU A 64 -6.32 12.78 -8.12
N SER A 65 -7.11 13.66 -7.52
CA SER A 65 -6.57 14.92 -7.01
C SER A 65 -5.55 14.64 -5.92
N GLU A 66 -4.64 15.59 -5.68
CA GLU A 66 -3.64 15.43 -4.63
C GLU A 66 -4.29 15.24 -3.25
N ALA A 67 -5.36 15.99 -2.96
CA ALA A 67 -6.11 15.88 -1.70
C ALA A 67 -6.68 14.46 -1.54
N ALA A 68 -7.39 13.94 -2.55
CA ALA A 68 -7.97 12.61 -2.51
C ALA A 68 -6.90 11.52 -2.37
N LEU A 69 -5.74 11.69 -3.01
CA LEU A 69 -4.62 10.76 -2.86
C LEU A 69 -4.08 10.78 -1.42
N ARG A 70 -3.87 11.96 -0.83
CA ARG A 70 -3.38 12.10 0.54
C ARG A 70 -4.33 11.48 1.56
N GLU A 71 -5.63 11.72 1.42
CA GLU A 71 -6.65 11.12 2.29
C GLU A 71 -6.63 9.60 2.22
N ARG A 72 -6.55 9.03 1.01
CA ARG A 72 -6.48 7.57 0.82
C ARG A 72 -5.19 6.97 1.39
N VAL A 73 -4.06 7.65 1.22
CA VAL A 73 -2.79 7.24 1.83
C VAL A 73 -2.93 7.25 3.36
N ALA A 74 -3.42 8.34 3.94
CA ALA A 74 -3.59 8.46 5.38
C ALA A 74 -4.53 7.38 5.95
N ALA A 75 -5.65 7.11 5.28
CA ALA A 75 -6.56 6.03 5.66
C ALA A 75 -5.87 4.66 5.60
N THR A 76 -5.14 4.36 4.52
CA THR A 76 -4.43 3.08 4.36
C THR A 76 -3.33 2.91 5.41
N VAL A 77 -2.61 3.99 5.75
CA VAL A 77 -1.56 3.96 6.78
C VAL A 77 -2.16 3.73 8.16
N ARG A 78 -3.30 4.35 8.49
CA ARG A 78 -4.03 4.06 9.73
C ARG A 78 -4.46 2.60 9.81
N ASP A 79 -5.02 2.06 8.73
CA ASP A 79 -5.44 0.65 8.65
C ASP A 79 -4.27 -0.31 8.82
N PHE A 80 -3.12 0.00 8.20
CA PHE A 80 -1.88 -0.77 8.38
C PHE A 80 -1.45 -0.76 9.86
N ARG A 81 -1.33 0.43 10.47
CA ARG A 81 -0.90 0.58 11.88
C ARG A 81 -1.87 -0.10 12.86
N ALA A 82 -3.17 -0.10 12.59
CA ALA A 82 -4.17 -0.76 13.43
C ALA A 82 -4.04 -2.29 13.43
N ARG A 83 -3.52 -2.89 12.35
CA ARG A 83 -3.31 -4.33 12.20
C ARG A 83 -1.93 -4.81 12.70
N HIS A 84 -1.10 -3.88 13.17
CA HIS A 84 0.26 -4.12 13.69
C HIS A 84 0.44 -3.70 15.15
N ARG A 85 -0.66 -3.53 15.89
CA ARG A 85 -0.66 -3.53 17.35
C ARG A 85 -0.72 -4.96 17.86
#